data_AF-A0AAV4Q9V2-F1
#
_entry.id   AF-A0AAV4Q9V2-F1
#
_cell.length_a   1.000
_cell.length_b   1.000
_cell.length_c   1.000
_cell.angle_alpha   90.00
_cell.angle_beta   90.00
_cell.angle_gamma   90.00
#
_symmetry.space_group_name_H-M   'P 1'
#
loop_
_entity.id
_entity.type
_entity.pdbx_description
1 polymer ?
#
loop_
_entity_poly.entity_id
_entity_poly.type
_entity_poly.pdbx_seq_one_letter_code
_entity_poly.pdbx_strand_id
1 'polypeptide(L)'
;MQKGIYLIFLTPPGVLENCPRFFKNSIIIPILKPGKNVTICKSYRPISLTCILCKLMERIIPRRIMDFLIKHNLFHFYQTAYRAKHSTVEQLFYLSQSIINGLREKPHRKTVAVFLDLSAAFDRVWRQKPYTYYSQYRDQRQCAFMD
;
A
#
# COMPACT_ATOMS: atom_id res chain seq x y z
N MET A 1 11.82 25.41 19.76
CA MET A 1 12.82 24.60 19.04
C MET A 1 12.34 23.15 18.98
N GLN A 2 11.74 22.72 17.86
CA GLN A 2 11.36 21.32 17.64
C GLN A 2 12.63 20.52 17.37
N LYS A 3 13.13 19.77 18.37
CA LYS A 3 14.21 18.82 18.18
C LYS A 3 13.68 17.69 17.30
N GLY A 4 14.03 17.71 16.01
CA GLY A 4 13.73 16.62 15.09
C GLY A 4 14.37 15.33 15.61
N ILE A 5 13.58 14.28 15.76
CA ILE A 5 14.08 12.97 16.15
C ILE A 5 14.72 12.35 14.91
N TYR A 6 16.03 12.19 14.92
CA TYR A 6 16.75 11.41 13.91
C TYR A 6 16.51 9.93 14.22
N LEU A 7 15.68 9.28 13.41
CA LEU A 7 15.55 7.83 13.44
C LEU A 7 16.23 7.26 12.21
N ILE A 8 17.35 6.59 12.43
CA ILE A 8 17.99 5.75 11.43
C ILE A 8 17.13 4.47 11.36
N PHE A 9 16.52 4.20 10.21
CA PHE A 9 15.85 2.92 10.01
C PHE A 9 16.92 1.82 9.99
N LEU A 10 17.10 1.13 11.12
CA LEU A 10 17.84 -0.12 11.18
C LEU A 10 17.02 -1.18 10.45
N THR A 11 17.13 -1.24 9.13
CA THR A 11 16.61 -2.36 8.35
C THR A 11 17.43 -3.60 8.67
N PRO A 12 16.80 -4.79 8.79
CA PRO A 12 17.51 -6.03 9.04
C PRO A 12 18.62 -6.26 7.99
N PRO A 13 19.77 -6.83 8.40
CA PRO A 13 20.89 -7.10 7.49
C PRO A 13 20.43 -8.04 6.36
N GLY A 14 20.80 -7.72 5.12
CA GLY A 14 20.60 -8.58 3.94
C GLY A 14 19.64 -8.07 2.85
N VAL A 15 18.74 -7.10 3.12
CA VAL A 15 17.78 -6.64 2.07
C VAL A 15 18.28 -5.41 1.29
N LEU A 16 19.23 -4.66 1.85
CA LEU A 16 19.71 -3.38 1.31
C LEU A 16 21.25 -3.26 1.38
N GLU A 17 21.97 -4.36 1.17
CA GLU A 17 23.43 -4.40 1.26
C GLU A 17 24.09 -3.46 0.23
N ASN A 18 23.48 -3.32 -0.95
CA ASN A 18 23.93 -2.44 -2.03
C ASN A 18 23.20 -1.08 -2.09
N CYS A 19 22.49 -0.70 -1.03
CA CYS A 19 21.73 0.56 -1.00
C CYS A 19 22.58 1.70 -0.41
N PRO A 20 22.70 2.86 -1.09
CA PRO A 20 23.48 3.98 -0.59
C PRO A 20 23.05 4.42 0.82
N ARG A 21 24.02 4.76 1.69
CA ARG A 21 23.74 5.10 3.09
C ARG A 21 22.73 6.23 3.25
N PHE A 22 22.74 7.21 2.36
CA PHE A 22 21.80 8.34 2.39
C PHE A 22 20.34 7.94 2.12
N PHE A 23 20.07 6.77 1.53
CA PHE A 23 18.71 6.24 1.39
C PHE A 23 18.16 5.64 2.68
N LYS A 24 19.03 5.36 3.66
CA LYS A 24 18.66 4.78 4.96
C LYS A 24 18.35 5.85 6.01
N ASN A 25 18.62 7.12 5.69
CA ASN A 25 18.46 8.25 6.60
C ASN A 25 17.17 9.01 6.30
N SER A 26 16.40 9.32 7.34
CA SER A 26 15.22 10.17 7.25
C SER A 26 15.00 10.96 8.54
N ILE A 27 14.49 12.19 8.41
CA ILE A 27 14.05 12.99 9.57
C ILE A 27 12.60 12.63 9.85
N ILE A 28 12.29 12.20 11.07
CA ILE A 28 10.91 11.87 11.45
C ILE A 28 10.25 13.08 12.11
N ILE A 29 9.13 13.50 11.52
CA ILE A 29 8.26 14.53 12.08
C ILE A 29 6.97 13.86 12.57
N PRO A 30 6.72 13.80 13.88
CA PRO A 30 5.47 13.26 14.41
C PRO A 30 4.32 14.28 14.25
N ILE A 31 3.23 13.88 13.61
CA ILE A 31 2.00 14.69 13.49
C ILE A 31 0.91 14.09 14.37
N LEU A 32 0.34 14.90 15.26
CA LEU A 32 -0.74 14.48 16.15
C LEU A 32 -2.03 14.16 15.35
N LYS A 33 -2.66 13.03 15.65
CA LYS A 33 -3.99 12.69 15.11
C LYS A 33 -5.03 13.66 15.68
N PRO A 34 -5.97 14.16 14.86
CA PRO A 34 -7.02 15.08 15.33
C PRO A 34 -7.78 14.50 16.53
N GLY A 35 -7.96 15.30 17.59
CA GLY A 35 -8.73 14.92 18.78
C GLY A 35 -8.11 13.82 19.66
N LYS A 36 -6.81 13.53 19.54
CA LYS A 36 -6.12 12.53 20.36
C LYS A 36 -5.22 13.17 21.43
N ASN A 37 -4.98 12.44 22.50
CA ASN A 37 -4.20 12.91 23.64
C ASN A 37 -2.71 13.09 23.26
N VAL A 38 -2.16 14.27 23.56
CA VAL A 38 -0.78 14.68 23.24
C VAL A 38 0.29 13.90 24.01
N THR A 39 -0.06 13.30 25.15
CA THR A 39 0.91 12.57 25.99
C THR A 39 1.17 11.14 25.51
N ILE A 40 0.30 10.60 24.65
CA ILE A 40 0.38 9.21 24.19
C ILE A 40 1.12 9.15 22.85
N CYS A 41 2.23 8.41 22.78
CA CYS A 41 3.03 8.26 21.56
C CYS A 41 2.21 7.70 20.36
N LYS A 42 1.30 6.75 20.60
CA LYS A 42 0.40 6.17 19.57
C LYS A 42 -0.58 7.20 18.96
N SER A 43 -0.73 8.38 19.57
CA SER A 43 -1.53 9.47 19.02
C SER A 43 -0.87 10.18 17.85
N TYR A 44 0.42 9.96 17.60
CA TYR A 44 1.15 10.60 16.51
C TYR A 44 1.24 9.67 15.29
N ARG A 45 1.31 10.27 14.10
CA ARG A 45 1.70 9.64 12.85
C ARG A 45 3.13 10.08 12.52
N PRO A 46 4.10 9.16 12.42
CA PRO A 46 5.45 9.54 11.99
C PRO A 46 5.45 9.84 10.50
N ILE A 47 5.95 11.01 10.09
CA ILE A 47 6.24 11.33 8.69
C ILE A 47 7.75 11.31 8.50
N SER A 48 8.22 10.43 7.61
CA SER A 48 9.63 10.32 7.26
C SER A 48 9.96 11.28 6.13
N LEU A 49 10.78 12.30 6.41
CA LEU A 49 11.38 13.14 5.39
C LEU A 49 12.66 12.49 4.88
N THR A 50 12.55 11.84 3.73
CA THR A 50 13.65 11.20 3.01
C THR A 50 14.37 12.20 2.10
N CYS A 51 15.56 11.82 1.61
CA CYS A 51 16.31 12.65 0.65
C CYS A 51 15.55 12.78 -0.69
N ILE A 52 15.90 13.80 -1.49
CA ILE A 52 15.23 14.10 -2.76
C ILE A 52 15.25 12.89 -3.72
N LEU A 53 16.37 12.17 -3.76
CA LEU A 53 16.53 10.99 -4.59
C LEU A 53 15.59 9.84 -4.15
N CYS A 54 15.39 9.63 -2.85
CA CYS A 54 14.36 8.69 -2.37
C CYS A 54 12.96 9.10 -2.82
N LYS A 55 12.60 10.38 -2.67
CA LYS A 55 11.30 10.90 -3.12
C LYS A 55 11.09 10.75 -4.62
N LEU A 56 12.15 10.89 -5.41
CA LEU A 56 12.11 10.65 -6.85
C LEU A 56 11.83 9.17 -7.14
N MET A 57 12.54 8.25 -6.46
CA MET A 57 12.32 6.82 -6.60
C MET A 57 10.92 6.39 -6.14
N GLU A 58 10.40 6.97 -5.06
CA GLU A 58 9.03 6.80 -4.56
C GLU A 58 7.98 7.23 -5.59
N ARG A 59 8.32 8.08 -6.57
CA ARG A 59 7.42 8.42 -7.69
C ARG A 59 7.59 7.50 -8.89
N ILE A 60 8.83 7.13 -9.21
CA ILE A 60 9.15 6.31 -10.38
C ILE A 60 8.70 4.86 -10.19
N ILE A 61 9.00 4.26 -9.04
CA ILE A 61 8.75 2.84 -8.78
C ILE A 61 7.25 2.53 -8.84
N PRO A 62 6.37 3.21 -8.08
CA PRO A 62 4.94 2.89 -8.09
C PRO A 62 4.31 3.08 -9.47
N ARG A 63 4.76 4.08 -10.24
CA ARG A 63 4.29 4.28 -11.62
C ARG A 63 4.59 3.05 -12.48
N ARG A 64 5.84 2.58 -12.50
CA ARG A 64 6.23 1.39 -13.27
C ARG A 64 5.48 0.14 -12.84
N ILE A 65 5.28 -0.04 -11.52
CA ILE A 65 4.51 -1.15 -10.98
C ILE A 65 3.05 -1.06 -11.44
N MET A 66 2.43 0.11 -11.35
CA MET A 66 1.05 0.31 -11.79
C MET A 66 0.88 0.04 -13.28
N ASP A 67 1.77 0.57 -14.12
CA ASP A 67 1.75 0.34 -15.56
C ASP A 67 1.84 -1.16 -15.89
N PHE A 68 2.71 -1.89 -15.18
CA PHE A 68 2.81 -3.35 -15.31
C PHE A 68 1.51 -4.05 -14.89
N LEU A 69 0.97 -3.73 -13.71
CA LEU A 69 -0.26 -4.36 -13.21
C LEU A 69 -1.46 -4.10 -14.13
N ILE A 70 -1.55 -2.91 -14.73
CA ILE A 70 -2.59 -2.56 -15.72
C ILE A 70 -2.38 -3.36 -17.01
N LYS A 71 -1.16 -3.36 -17.56
CA LYS A 71 -0.84 -4.07 -18.82
C LYS A 71 -1.13 -5.57 -18.73
N HIS A 72 -0.95 -6.17 -17.56
CA HIS A 72 -1.17 -7.60 -17.33
C HIS A 72 -2.52 -7.93 -16.68
N ASN A 73 -3.41 -6.93 -16.53
CA ASN A 73 -4.73 -7.08 -15.92
C ASN A 73 -4.70 -7.80 -14.55
N LEU A 74 -3.74 -7.45 -13.70
CA LEU A 74 -3.51 -8.10 -12.40
C LEU A 74 -4.31 -7.48 -11.25
N PHE A 75 -5.16 -6.49 -11.54
CA PHE A 75 -6.05 -5.91 -10.55
C PHE A 75 -7.31 -6.75 -10.38
N HIS A 76 -7.76 -6.89 -9.15
CA HIS A 76 -9.09 -7.42 -8.88
C HIS A 76 -10.16 -6.46 -9.42
N PHE A 77 -11.23 -7.00 -9.99
CA PHE A 77 -12.30 -6.20 -10.62
C PHE A 77 -12.90 -5.15 -9.66
N TYR A 78 -13.16 -5.54 -8.41
CA TYR A 78 -13.69 -4.64 -7.38
C TYR A 78 -12.64 -3.81 -6.62
N GLN A 79 -11.36 -3.88 -7.01
CA GLN A 79 -10.35 -3.02 -6.40
C GLN A 79 -10.36 -1.66 -7.10
N THR A 80 -10.80 -0.64 -6.37
CA THR A 80 -10.87 0.76 -6.84
C THR A 80 -9.78 1.63 -6.21
N ALA A 81 -9.33 1.31 -5.00
CA ALA A 81 -8.30 2.07 -4.30
C ALA A 81 -6.95 2.03 -5.03
N TYR A 82 -6.25 3.17 -5.04
CA TYR A 82 -4.93 3.37 -5.63
C TYR A 82 -4.82 3.10 -7.14
N ARG A 83 -5.94 3.07 -7.87
CA ARG A 83 -5.95 2.96 -9.33
C ARG A 83 -6.30 4.29 -9.97
N ALA A 84 -5.65 4.59 -11.09
CA ALA A 84 -6.00 5.76 -11.90
C ALA A 84 -7.43 5.60 -12.45
N LYS A 85 -8.16 6.72 -12.54
CA LYS A 85 -9.54 6.81 -13.05
C LYS A 85 -10.60 6.05 -12.25
N HIS A 86 -10.27 5.59 -11.04
CA HIS A 86 -11.23 5.01 -10.10
C HIS A 86 -11.44 5.97 -8.92
N SER A 87 -12.64 5.94 -8.33
CA SER A 87 -12.97 6.77 -7.17
C SER A 87 -13.65 5.97 -6.06
N THR A 88 -13.72 6.55 -4.86
CA THR A 88 -14.48 5.97 -3.74
C THR A 88 -15.98 5.89 -4.03
N VAL A 89 -16.49 6.72 -4.94
CA VAL A 89 -17.89 6.71 -5.37
C VAL A 89 -18.22 5.44 -6.14
N GLU A 90 -17.30 4.95 -6.98
CA GLU A 90 -17.50 3.67 -7.70
C GLU A 90 -17.60 2.50 -6.73
N GLN A 91 -16.76 2.49 -5.68
CA GLN A 91 -16.83 1.44 -4.65
C GLN A 91 -18.18 1.44 -3.94
N LEU A 92 -18.69 2.63 -3.60
CA LEU A 92 -20.00 2.79 -2.99
C LEU A 92 -21.11 2.31 -3.94
N PHE A 93 -21.01 2.65 -5.23
CA PHE A 93 -21.96 2.21 -6.24
C PHE A 93 -21.99 0.68 -6.36
N TYR A 94 -20.84 0.00 -6.40
CA TYR A 94 -20.77 -1.46 -6.42
C TYR A 94 -21.44 -2.10 -5.20
N LEU A 95 -21.21 -1.53 -4.01
CA LEU A 95 -21.83 -2.01 -2.77
C LEU A 95 -23.36 -1.83 -2.81
N SER A 96 -23.83 -0.63 -3.16
CA SER A 96 -25.26 -0.34 -3.28
C SER A 96 -25.95 -1.24 -4.30
N GLN A 97 -25.34 -1.43 -5.47
CA GLN A 97 -25.87 -2.30 -6.51
C GLN A 97 -25.96 -3.75 -6.05
N SER A 98 -24.94 -4.24 -5.32
CA SER A 98 -24.92 -5.60 -4.77
C SER A 98 -26.08 -5.84 -3.80
N ILE A 99 -26.39 -4.85 -2.95
CA ILE A 99 -27.52 -4.89 -2.01
C ILE A 99 -28.85 -4.90 -2.78
N ILE A 100 -29.02 -4.00 -3.75
CA ILE A 100 -30.25 -3.89 -4.54
C ILE A 100 -30.50 -5.18 -5.34
N ASN A 101 -29.46 -5.78 -5.91
CA ASN A 101 -29.57 -7.03 -6.65
C ASN A 101 -30.05 -8.17 -5.75
N GLY A 102 -29.47 -8.33 -4.56
CA GLY A 102 -29.90 -9.35 -3.60
C GLY A 102 -31.35 -9.19 -3.15
N LEU A 103 -31.84 -7.93 -3.05
CA LEU A 103 -33.24 -7.63 -2.75
C LEU A 103 -34.19 -7.88 -3.92
N ARG A 104 -33.73 -7.78 -5.18
CA ARG A 104 -34.58 -7.96 -6.37
C ARG A 104 -34.74 -9.42 -6.79
N GLU A 105 -33.82 -10.30 -6.40
CA GLU A 105 -33.91 -11.72 -6.72
C GLU A 105 -35.13 -12.38 -6.05
N LYS A 106 -35.74 -13.36 -6.72
CA LYS A 106 -36.84 -14.17 -6.18
C LYS A 106 -36.42 -15.63 -6.10
N PRO A 107 -36.44 -16.25 -4.89
CA PRO A 107 -36.73 -15.65 -3.59
C PRO A 107 -35.66 -14.64 -3.15
N HIS A 108 -36.05 -13.67 -2.31
CA HIS A 108 -35.16 -12.61 -1.84
C HIS A 108 -33.93 -13.19 -1.13
N ARG A 109 -32.74 -12.72 -1.49
CA ARG A 109 -31.50 -13.08 -0.80
C ARG A 109 -31.24 -12.15 0.37
N LYS A 110 -30.98 -12.72 1.54
CA LYS A 110 -30.47 -11.96 2.69
C LYS A 110 -29.03 -11.54 2.40
N THR A 111 -28.77 -10.24 2.29
CA THR A 111 -27.44 -9.68 2.03
C THR A 111 -26.84 -9.18 3.34
N VAL A 112 -25.59 -9.55 3.63
CA VAL A 112 -24.84 -9.11 4.81
C VAL A 112 -23.55 -8.43 4.35
N ALA A 113 -23.28 -7.23 4.85
CA ALA A 113 -22.04 -6.52 4.60
C ALA A 113 -21.09 -6.67 5.79
N VAL A 114 -19.85 -7.07 5.54
CA VAL A 114 -18.79 -7.17 6.54
C VAL A 114 -17.71 -6.16 6.21
N PHE A 115 -17.45 -5.23 7.14
CA PHE A 115 -16.40 -4.23 7.00
C PHE A 115 -15.16 -4.68 7.77
N LEU A 116 -14.02 -4.75 7.07
CA LEU A 116 -12.74 -5.15 7.65
C LEU A 116 -11.78 -3.96 7.59
N ASP A 117 -11.19 -3.62 8.73
CA ASP A 117 -10.12 -2.62 8.82
C ASP A 117 -8.87 -3.25 9.45
N LEU A 118 -7.71 -2.97 8.86
CA LEU A 118 -6.44 -3.54 9.29
C LEU A 118 -5.71 -2.55 10.21
N SER A 119 -5.57 -2.91 11.47
CA SER A 119 -4.75 -2.14 12.43
C SER A 119 -3.31 -2.01 11.94
N ALA A 120 -2.85 -0.78 11.72
CA ALA A 120 -1.47 -0.48 11.27
C ALA A 120 -1.08 -1.25 9.99
N ALA A 121 -1.93 -1.18 8.95
CA ALA A 121 -1.78 -1.93 7.70
C ALA A 121 -0.37 -1.85 7.07
N PHE A 122 0.24 -0.65 7.02
CA PHE A 122 1.56 -0.46 6.41
C PHE A 122 2.70 -1.10 7.23
N ASP A 123 2.58 -1.14 8.56
CA ASP A 123 3.59 -1.73 9.43
C ASP A 123 3.55 -3.27 9.39
N ARG A 124 2.41 -3.84 9.01
CA ARG A 124 2.15 -5.29 8.96
C ARG A 124 2.47 -5.93 7.60
N VAL A 125 2.98 -5.17 6.64
CA VAL A 125 3.36 -5.73 5.34
C VAL A 125 4.54 -6.68 5.52
N TRP A 126 4.35 -7.93 5.10
CA TRP A 126 5.42 -8.93 5.09
C TRP A 126 6.53 -8.47 4.15
N ARG A 127 7.72 -8.14 4.66
CA ARG A 127 8.78 -7.49 3.86
C ARG A 127 9.42 -8.38 2.79
N GLN A 128 9.47 -9.69 3.00
CA GLN A 128 10.04 -10.67 2.05
C GLN A 128 9.06 -11.11 0.93
N LYS A 129 7.75 -11.29 1.21
CA LYS A 129 6.77 -11.83 0.25
C LYS A 129 6.66 -11.04 -1.07
N PRO A 130 6.67 -9.69 -1.09
CA PRO A 130 6.64 -8.95 -2.34
C PRO A 130 7.79 -9.32 -3.28
N TYR A 131 8.99 -9.56 -2.74
CA TYR A 131 10.14 -9.99 -3.54
C TYR A 131 9.93 -11.39 -4.12
N THR A 132 9.38 -12.32 -3.34
CA THR A 132 9.10 -13.69 -3.81
C THR A 132 8.04 -13.72 -4.91
N TYR A 133 6.99 -12.91 -4.78
CA TYR A 133 5.96 -12.82 -5.82
C TYR A 133 6.55 -12.26 -7.13
N TYR A 134 7.39 -11.24 -7.04
CA TYR A 134 8.10 -10.68 -8.20
C TYR A 134 9.10 -11.67 -8.83
N SER A 135 9.84 -12.43 -8.03
CA SER A 135 10.81 -13.42 -8.56
C SER A 135 10.08 -14.58 -9.25
N GLN A 136 9.01 -15.09 -8.66
CA GLN A 136 8.17 -16.11 -9.28
C GLN A 136 7.59 -15.65 -10.63
N TYR A 137 7.17 -14.38 -10.73
CA TYR A 137 6.66 -13.81 -11.98
C TYR A 137 7.77 -13.55 -13.02
N ARG A 138 9.00 -13.29 -12.58
CA ARG A 138 10.19 -13.14 -13.44
C ARG A 138 10.57 -14.50 -14.04
N ASP A 139 10.60 -15.55 -13.23
CA ASP A 139 10.98 -16.90 -13.66
C ASP A 139 9.95 -17.49 -14.64
N GLN A 140 8.65 -17.23 -14.43
CA GLN A 140 7.59 -17.61 -15.39
C GLN A 140 7.78 -17.00 -16.79
N ARG A 141 8.41 -15.83 -16.91
CA ARG A 141 8.72 -15.22 -18.22
C ARG A 141 9.97 -15.78 -18.87
N GLN A 142 10.93 -16.29 -18.10
CA GLN A 142 12.10 -16.95 -18.69
C GLN A 142 11.69 -18.30 -19.31
N CYS A 143 10.75 -19.01 -18.71
CA CYS A 143 10.20 -20.23 -19.32
C CYS A 143 9.30 -19.93 -20.52
N ALA A 144 8.49 -18.87 -20.50
CA ALA A 144 7.60 -18.50 -21.61
C ALA A 144 8.28 -17.80 -22.82
N PHE A 145 9.59 -17.57 -22.77
CA PHE A 145 10.40 -17.06 -23.89
C PHE A 145 11.32 -18.14 -24.49
N MET A 146 11.24 -19.37 -23.98
CA MET A 146 12.03 -20.53 -24.44
C MET A 146 11.22 -21.53 -25.28
N ASP A 147 9.96 -21.21 -25.61
CA ASP A 147 9.11 -21.93 -26.57
C ASP A 147 8.71 -21.03 -27.75
#